data_AF-A0A914Y9H0-F1
#
_entry.id   AF-A0A914Y9H0-F1
#
_cell.length_a   1.000
_cell.length_b   1.000
_cell.length_c   1.000
_cell.angle_alpha   90.00
_cell.angle_beta   90.00
_cell.angle_gamma   90.00
#
_symmetry.space_group_name_H-M   'P 1'
#
loop_
_entity.id
_entity.type
_entity.pdbx_description
1 polymer ?
#
loop_
_entity_poly.entity_id
_entity_poly.type
_entity_poly.pdbx_seq_one_letter_code
_entity_poly.pdbx_strand_id
1 'polypeptide(L)'
;MPWHDGHSVVYGEAARDVSRHFIQRWNAAKRQKIRNNDLYPYLIPKSYDNIQIPNALITPDLHKVELQLLRSVSRWSALTDKTEDSIHRAYVSLIKNSKHYIYIENQFFVSMINNADVSNLICKTICERIIQAHR
;
A
#
# COMPACT_ATOMS: atom_id res chain seq x y z
N MET A 1 2.24 -23.80 -16.08
CA MET A 1 2.71 -22.41 -16.13
C MET A 1 3.25 -22.06 -14.74
N PRO A 2 4.54 -21.74 -14.57
CA PRO A 2 5.12 -21.35 -13.27
C PRO A 2 4.53 -20.03 -12.74
N TRP A 3 4.64 -19.80 -11.43
CA TRP A 3 4.19 -18.58 -10.75
C TRP A 3 5.37 -17.90 -10.06
N HIS A 4 5.61 -16.61 -10.37
CA HIS A 4 6.65 -15.78 -9.76
C HIS A 4 5.99 -14.57 -9.10
N ASP A 5 6.27 -14.33 -7.82
CA ASP A 5 5.57 -13.35 -6.99
C ASP A 5 6.46 -12.83 -5.85
N GLY A 6 6.10 -11.69 -5.26
CA GLY A 6 6.80 -11.08 -4.13
C GLY A 6 5.83 -10.75 -3.00
N HIS A 7 6.18 -11.12 -1.77
CA HIS A 7 5.40 -10.82 -0.57
C HIS A 7 6.31 -10.39 0.59
N SER A 8 5.74 -9.69 1.56
CA SER A 8 6.45 -9.29 2.77
C SER A 8 5.60 -9.52 4.00
N VAL A 9 6.26 -9.69 5.15
CA VAL A 9 5.65 -9.76 6.47
C VAL A 9 6.12 -8.56 7.29
N VAL A 10 5.19 -7.96 8.03
CA VAL A 10 5.48 -6.84 8.93
C VAL A 10 4.92 -7.15 10.30
N TYR A 11 5.57 -6.60 11.33
CA TYR A 11 5.19 -6.78 12.71
C TYR A 11 4.99 -5.44 13.41
N GLY A 12 4.36 -5.50 14.58
CA GLY A 12 4.18 -4.34 15.45
C GLY A 12 3.24 -3.27 14.89
N GLU A 13 3.67 -2.01 14.90
CA GLU A 13 2.86 -0.84 14.50
C GLU A 13 2.36 -0.96 13.05
N ALA A 14 3.24 -1.35 12.13
CA ALA A 14 2.89 -1.57 10.74
C ALA A 14 1.78 -2.61 10.56
N ALA A 15 1.83 -3.71 11.33
CA ALA A 15 0.77 -4.71 11.32
C ALA A 15 -0.57 -4.15 11.83
N ARG A 16 -0.54 -3.22 12.80
CA ARG A 16 -1.74 -2.52 13.27
C ARG A 16 -2.30 -1.59 12.20
N ASP A 17 -1.46 -0.91 11.43
CA ASP A 17 -1.90 -0.08 10.30
C ASP A 17 -2.62 -0.93 9.25
N VAL A 18 -2.07 -2.10 8.91
CA VAL A 18 -2.73 -3.09 8.03
C VAL A 18 -4.08 -3.51 8.61
N SER A 19 -4.14 -3.83 9.91
CA SER A 19 -5.39 -4.20 10.58
C SER A 19 -6.43 -3.09 10.54
N ARG A 20 -6.02 -1.82 10.67
CA ARG A 20 -6.93 -0.67 10.59
C ARG A 20 -7.54 -0.55 9.21
N HIS A 21 -6.76 -0.77 8.15
CA HIS A 21 -7.29 -0.79 6.79
C HIS A 21 -8.35 -1.90 6.61
N PHE A 22 -8.08 -3.11 7.11
CA PHE A 22 -9.05 -4.21 7.09
C PHE A 22 -10.34 -3.85 7.85
N ILE A 23 -10.20 -3.39 9.10
CA ILE A 23 -11.32 -3.02 9.97
C ILE A 23 -12.20 -1.94 9.32
N GLN A 24 -11.58 -0.93 8.71
CA GLN A 24 -12.30 0.12 7.99
C GLN A 24 -13.17 -0.47 6.88
N ARG A 25 -12.61 -1.33 6.03
CA ARG A 25 -13.34 -1.94 4.91
C ARG A 25 -14.41 -2.92 5.37
N TRP A 26 -14.14 -3.69 6.41
CA TRP A 26 -15.11 -4.58 7.03
C TRP A 26 -16.33 -3.81 7.53
N ASN A 27 -16.09 -2.77 8.35
CA ASN A 27 -17.15 -1.93 8.90
C ASN A 27 -17.93 -1.20 7.80
N ALA A 28 -17.25 -0.77 6.73
CA ALA A 28 -17.88 -0.16 5.57
C ALA A 28 -18.82 -1.13 4.83
N ALA A 29 -18.33 -2.33 4.52
CA ALA A 29 -19.12 -3.36 3.85
C ALA A 29 -20.31 -3.79 4.70
N LYS A 30 -20.10 -3.98 6.02
CA LYS A 30 -21.19 -4.27 6.97
C LYS A 30 -22.24 -3.18 6.96
N ARG A 31 -21.83 -1.90 7.10
CA ARG A 31 -22.74 -0.76 7.12
C ARG A 31 -23.57 -0.65 5.84
N GLN A 32 -22.98 -0.94 4.68
CA GLN A 32 -23.66 -0.83 3.39
C GLN A 32 -24.61 -2.00 3.10
N LYS A 33 -24.25 -3.23 3.49
CA LYS A 33 -24.95 -4.44 3.03
C LYS A 33 -25.75 -5.17 4.10
N ILE A 34 -25.26 -5.17 5.35
CA ILE A 34 -25.77 -6.04 6.43
C ILE A 34 -25.74 -5.31 7.78
N ARG A 35 -26.22 -4.06 7.78
CA ARG A 35 -26.11 -3.13 8.92
C ARG A 35 -26.63 -3.71 10.23
N ASN A 36 -27.79 -4.35 10.18
CA ASN A 36 -28.53 -4.86 11.35
C ASN A 36 -28.31 -6.37 11.60
N ASN A 37 -27.36 -7.00 10.89
CA ASN A 37 -27.08 -8.42 11.10
C ASN A 37 -26.03 -8.59 12.21
N ASP A 38 -26.48 -9.05 13.38
CA ASP A 38 -25.63 -9.19 14.57
C ASP A 38 -24.63 -10.35 14.50
N LEU A 39 -24.80 -11.29 13.55
CA LEU A 39 -23.83 -12.37 13.30
C LEU A 39 -22.45 -11.83 12.90
N TYR A 40 -22.41 -10.64 12.31
CA TYR A 40 -21.19 -9.99 11.85
C TYR A 40 -20.95 -8.74 12.69
N PRO A 41 -20.04 -8.75 13.67
CA PRO A 41 -19.82 -7.60 14.55
C PRO A 41 -19.07 -6.48 13.82
N TYR A 42 -19.22 -5.25 14.28
CA TYR A 42 -18.28 -4.18 13.94
C TYR A 42 -16.94 -4.44 14.63
N LEU A 43 -15.85 -4.20 13.92
CA LEU A 43 -14.50 -4.40 14.44
C LEU A 43 -13.93 -3.08 14.99
N ILE A 44 -13.09 -3.19 16.01
CA ILE A 44 -12.46 -2.04 16.68
C ILE A 44 -10.94 -2.22 16.61
N PRO A 45 -10.18 -1.19 16.23
CA PRO A 45 -8.73 -1.28 16.15
C PRO A 45 -8.10 -1.35 17.54
N LYS A 46 -7.04 -2.17 17.68
CA LYS A 46 -6.29 -2.27 18.92
C LYS A 46 -5.43 -1.00 19.14
N SER A 47 -5.29 -0.54 20.39
CA SER A 47 -4.45 0.64 20.76
C SER A 47 -2.96 0.37 20.58
N TYR A 48 -2.21 1.31 20.01
CA TYR A 48 -0.75 1.22 19.79
C TYR A 48 0.07 1.04 21.07
N ASP A 49 -0.54 1.13 22.25
CA ASP A 49 0.15 0.85 23.52
C ASP A 49 0.59 -0.63 23.62
N ASN A 50 1.74 -0.84 24.29
CA ASN A 50 2.25 -2.15 24.70
C ASN A 50 2.28 -3.21 23.59
N ILE A 51 2.77 -2.84 22.40
CA ILE A 51 2.93 -3.78 21.29
C ILE A 51 3.97 -4.83 21.65
N GLN A 52 3.53 -6.08 21.75
CA GLN A 52 4.42 -7.22 21.92
C GLN A 52 4.36 -8.08 20.66
N ILE A 53 5.53 -8.38 20.12
CA ILE A 53 5.68 -9.36 19.05
C ILE A 53 5.95 -10.70 19.75
N PRO A 54 5.08 -11.71 19.58
CA PRO A 54 5.32 -13.04 20.14
C PRO A 54 6.69 -13.58 19.70
N ASN A 55 7.47 -14.12 20.64
CA ASN A 55 8.80 -14.67 20.35
C ASN A 55 8.78 -15.74 19.26
N ALA A 56 7.67 -16.49 19.14
CA ALA A 56 7.48 -17.49 18.09
C ALA A 56 7.46 -16.91 16.66
N LEU A 57 7.27 -15.59 16.49
CA LEU A 57 7.27 -14.91 15.21
C LEU A 57 8.63 -14.24 14.90
N ILE A 58 9.58 -14.27 15.84
CA ILE A 58 10.90 -13.68 15.65
C ILE A 58 11.78 -14.71 14.95
N THR A 59 12.06 -14.47 13.68
CA THR A 59 13.00 -15.27 12.88
C THR A 59 14.36 -14.57 12.79
N PRO A 60 15.46 -15.31 12.51
CA PRO A 60 16.78 -14.70 12.33
C PRO A 60 16.84 -13.67 11.20
N ASP A 61 16.01 -13.83 10.16
CA ASP A 61 15.94 -12.94 8.99
C ASP A 61 15.07 -11.69 9.23
N LEU A 62 14.74 -11.38 10.48
CA LEU A 62 13.98 -10.19 10.81
C LEU A 62 14.87 -8.96 10.81
N HIS A 63 14.54 -7.98 9.97
CA HIS A 63 15.23 -6.71 9.92
C HIS A 63 14.38 -5.58 10.50
N LYS A 64 15.02 -4.75 11.33
CA LYS A 64 14.41 -3.51 11.80
C LYS A 64 14.54 -2.44 10.71
N VAL A 65 13.41 -1.94 10.24
CA VAL A 65 13.33 -0.93 9.18
C VAL A 65 12.31 0.14 9.55
N GLU A 66 12.49 1.35 9.02
CA GLU A 66 11.44 2.36 9.00
C GLU A 66 10.46 2.02 7.88
N LEU A 67 9.17 1.94 8.20
CA LEU A 67 8.14 1.51 7.27
C LEU A 67 6.92 2.42 7.32
N GLN A 68 6.33 2.65 6.16
CA GLN A 68 5.07 3.35 6.01
C GLN A 68 4.10 2.50 5.18
N LEU A 69 2.91 2.24 5.71
CA LEU A 69 1.86 1.60 4.93
C LEU A 69 1.24 2.60 3.94
N LEU A 70 0.99 2.12 2.73
CA LEU A 70 0.39 2.88 1.63
C LEU A 70 -0.79 2.09 1.06
N ARG A 71 -1.71 2.78 0.40
CA ARG A 71 -2.90 2.16 -0.20
C ARG A 71 -3.49 2.99 -1.34
N SER A 72 -4.37 2.34 -2.11
CA SER A 72 -5.24 2.97 -3.09
C SER A 72 -6.68 2.70 -2.70
N VAL A 73 -7.38 3.71 -2.19
CA VAL A 73 -8.77 3.58 -1.69
C VAL A 73 -9.61 4.79 -2.04
N SER A 74 -10.91 4.62 -2.13
CA SER A 74 -11.85 5.72 -2.35
C SER A 74 -13.20 5.44 -1.67
N ARG A 75 -14.14 6.37 -1.84
CA ARG A 75 -15.46 6.31 -1.21
C ARG A 75 -16.18 4.99 -1.43
N TRP A 76 -16.12 4.41 -2.63
CA TRP A 76 -16.83 3.18 -2.94
C TRP A 76 -16.22 1.95 -2.25
N SER A 77 -14.90 1.94 -2.01
CA SER A 77 -14.18 0.75 -1.54
C SER A 77 -13.96 0.72 -0.02
N ALA A 78 -13.95 1.88 0.64
CA ALA A 78 -13.67 1.99 2.08
C ALA A 78 -14.50 3.08 2.80
N LEU A 79 -15.52 3.67 2.14
CA LEU A 79 -16.31 4.79 2.66
C LEU A 79 -15.45 5.98 3.13
N THR A 80 -14.35 6.27 2.43
CA THR A 80 -13.54 7.45 2.69
C THR A 80 -14.15 8.70 2.05
N ASP A 81 -13.95 9.85 2.68
CA ASP A 81 -14.40 11.13 2.11
C ASP A 81 -13.53 11.59 0.94
N LYS A 82 -12.23 11.26 0.98
CA LYS A 82 -11.26 11.56 -0.08
C LYS A 82 -10.67 10.27 -0.63
N THR A 83 -10.40 10.26 -1.93
CA THR A 83 -9.60 9.23 -2.56
C THR A 83 -8.17 9.34 -2.06
N GLU A 84 -7.58 8.21 -1.70
CA GLU A 84 -6.19 8.08 -1.34
C GLU A 84 -5.45 7.29 -2.42
N ASP A 85 -4.34 7.85 -2.87
CA ASP A 85 -3.46 7.38 -3.93
C ASP A 85 -2.00 7.30 -3.44
N SER A 86 -1.81 6.99 -2.14
CA SER A 86 -0.51 7.07 -1.47
C SER A 86 0.54 6.14 -2.10
N ILE A 87 0.14 5.01 -2.67
CA ILE A 87 1.03 4.13 -3.47
C ILE A 87 1.59 4.86 -4.68
N HIS A 88 0.74 5.51 -5.48
CA HIS A 88 1.17 6.23 -6.69
C HIS A 88 2.13 7.38 -6.33
N ARG A 89 1.78 8.17 -5.32
CA ARG A 89 2.63 9.27 -4.84
C ARG A 89 3.99 8.79 -4.35
N ALA A 90 4.03 7.67 -3.62
CA ALA A 90 5.28 7.08 -3.16
C ALA A 90 6.14 6.60 -4.32
N TYR A 91 5.56 5.90 -5.31
CA TYR A 91 6.27 5.49 -6.52
C TYR A 91 6.91 6.68 -7.25
N VAL A 92 6.13 7.73 -7.52
CA VAL A 92 6.62 8.95 -8.19
C VAL A 92 7.77 9.58 -7.38
N SER A 93 7.61 9.67 -6.05
CA SER A 93 8.64 10.22 -5.18
C SER A 93 9.93 9.40 -5.20
N LEU A 94 9.84 8.07 -5.09
CA LEU A 94 11.00 7.17 -5.08
C LEU A 94 11.76 7.22 -6.41
N ILE A 95 11.05 7.20 -7.53
CA ILE A 95 11.66 7.29 -8.87
C ILE A 95 12.38 8.63 -9.02
N LYS A 96 11.70 9.74 -8.69
CA LYS A 96 12.26 11.08 -8.83
C LYS A 96 13.51 11.29 -7.96
N ASN A 97 13.54 10.73 -6.76
CA ASN A 97 14.63 10.90 -5.81
C ASN A 97 15.76 9.87 -5.93
N SER A 98 15.59 8.81 -6.73
CA SER A 98 16.60 7.78 -6.97
C SER A 98 17.94 8.38 -7.41
N LYS A 99 19.07 7.76 -7.02
CA LYS A 99 20.41 8.28 -7.33
C LYS A 99 21.20 7.40 -8.29
N HIS A 100 21.03 6.09 -8.23
CA HIS A 100 21.87 5.13 -8.96
C HIS A 100 21.07 4.28 -9.93
N TYR A 101 20.16 3.43 -9.45
CA TYR A 101 19.33 2.58 -10.28
C TYR A 101 17.92 2.43 -9.69
N ILE A 102 17.00 1.93 -10.52
CA ILE A 102 15.65 1.54 -10.14
C ILE A 102 15.42 0.13 -10.70
N TYR A 103 14.88 -0.77 -9.89
CA TYR A 103 14.49 -2.11 -10.29
C TYR A 103 12.98 -2.26 -10.18
N ILE A 104 12.32 -2.80 -11.21
CA ILE A 104 10.87 -2.97 -11.27
C ILE A 104 10.55 -4.37 -11.77
N GLU A 105 9.96 -5.18 -10.89
CA GLU A 105 9.19 -6.37 -11.26
C GLU A 105 7.72 -6.08 -11.01
N ASN A 106 6.88 -6.24 -12.04
CA ASN A 106 5.44 -6.01 -11.92
C ASN A 106 4.68 -6.81 -12.97
N GLN A 107 3.47 -7.26 -12.64
CA GLN A 107 2.60 -7.97 -13.59
C GLN A 107 2.19 -7.10 -14.78
N PHE A 108 2.02 -5.79 -14.55
CA PHE A 108 1.63 -4.83 -15.57
C PHE A 108 2.60 -3.64 -15.62
N PHE A 109 2.82 -3.13 -16.82
CA PHE A 109 3.53 -1.87 -17.05
C PHE A 109 2.73 -0.97 -18.02
N VAL A 110 1.61 -0.44 -17.52
CA VAL A 110 0.70 0.43 -18.29
C VAL A 110 0.81 1.86 -17.78
N SER A 111 1.63 2.66 -18.46
CA SER A 111 1.86 4.07 -18.15
C SER A 111 2.36 4.80 -19.40
N MET A 112 1.86 5.99 -19.68
CA MET A 112 2.16 6.74 -20.91
C MET A 112 2.43 8.21 -20.62
N ILE A 113 3.15 8.88 -21.52
CA ILE A 113 3.44 10.31 -21.45
C ILE A 113 2.47 11.02 -22.40
N ASN A 114 1.77 12.06 -21.92
CA ASN A 114 0.84 12.88 -22.71
C ASN A 114 -0.32 12.11 -23.37
N ASN A 115 -0.89 11.14 -22.66
CA ASN A 115 -2.05 10.38 -23.13
C ASN A 115 -3.30 10.75 -22.28
N ALA A 116 -4.45 10.94 -22.93
CA ALA A 116 -5.69 11.35 -22.25
C ALA A 116 -6.35 10.21 -21.45
N ASP A 117 -6.15 8.96 -21.87
CA ASP A 117 -6.76 7.77 -21.29
C ASP A 117 -5.94 7.19 -20.13
N VAL A 118 -4.65 7.52 -20.05
CA VAL A 118 -3.70 7.01 -19.04
C VAL A 118 -3.23 8.15 -18.13
N SER A 119 -3.73 8.16 -16.89
CA SER A 119 -3.52 9.27 -15.95
C SER A 119 -2.33 9.12 -14.99
N ASN A 120 -1.79 7.91 -14.81
CA ASN A 120 -0.69 7.69 -13.88
C ASN A 120 0.64 8.27 -14.42
N LEU A 121 1.56 8.64 -13.53
CA LEU A 121 2.75 9.43 -13.87
C LEU A 121 4.04 8.62 -13.93
N ILE A 122 3.97 7.30 -13.78
CA ILE A 122 5.14 6.44 -13.58
C ILE A 122 6.13 6.54 -14.76
N CYS A 123 5.66 6.33 -15.98
CA CYS A 123 6.48 6.41 -17.20
C CYS A 123 7.08 7.81 -17.40
N LYS A 124 6.27 8.86 -17.16
CA LYS A 124 6.73 10.25 -17.21
C LYS A 124 7.88 10.48 -16.23
N THR A 125 7.71 10.08 -14.97
CA THR A 125 8.73 10.29 -13.93
C THR A 125 10.01 9.47 -14.20
N ILE A 126 9.89 8.25 -14.74
CA ILE A 126 11.04 7.45 -15.17
C ILE A 126 11.81 8.16 -16.27
N CYS A 127 11.11 8.63 -17.32
CA CYS A 127 11.73 9.35 -18.44
C CYS A 127 12.45 10.63 -17.97
N GLU A 128 11.77 11.46 -17.16
CA GLU A 128 12.36 12.66 -16.57
C GLU A 128 13.60 12.34 -15.73
N ARG A 129 13.57 11.27 -14.95
CA ARG A 129 14.70 10.85 -14.13
C ARG A 129 15.89 10.37 -14.96
N ILE A 130 15.66 9.65 -16.05
CA ILE A 130 16.71 9.21 -17.00
C ILE A 130 17.35 10.43 -17.68
N ILE A 131 16.53 11.37 -18.17
CA ILE A 131 17.02 12.62 -18.76
C ILE A 131 17.87 13.40 -17.75
N GLN A 132 17.44 13.46 -16.49
CA GLN A 132 18.21 14.09 -15.43
C GLN A 132 19.53 13.36 -15.13
N ALA A 133 19.60 12.03 -15.24
CA ALA A 133 20.84 11.28 -15.05
C ALA A 133 21.85 11.47 -16.19
N HIS A 134 21.34 11.72 -17.40
CA HIS A 134 22.16 11.90 -18.59
C HIS A 134 22.81 13.29 -18.66
N ARG A 135 22.15 14.30 -18.09
CA ARG A 135 22.69 15.66 -17.96
C ARG A 135 23.76 15.73 -16.87
#